data_AF-A0A4Y7QH30-F1
#
_entry.id   AF-A0A4Y7QH30-F1
#
_cell.length_a   1.000
_cell.length_b   1.000
_cell.length_c   1.000
_cell.angle_alpha   90.00
_cell.angle_beta   90.00
_cell.angle_gamma   90.00
#
_symmetry.space_group_name_H-M   'P 1'
#
loop_
_entity.id
_entity.type
_entity.pdbx_description
1 polymer ?
#
loop_
_entity_poly.entity_id
_entity_poly.type
_entity_poly.pdbx_seq_one_letter_code
_entity_poly.pdbx_strand_id
1 'polypeptide(L)'
;MLNFYLDPELNYTWTQSSVLAAKAAGKGANNHARNLRCWVVEFVQSGTLPQNRYGRFNTSLLEDEDLAQQIHLHLQGITKEGYIRAQDVVDFMATEPMKRYLGTKTGISLRTAQRWMKKMSWRWKKAGNGMYRDGHDRDDVVKYREGFIQRMASYSKRMVTYDKDGNIASNPTDVDIAAGKHPLILVTHDESTFYANDRRKTKWEHADSMRPEPKGEGASLMVSDFLTTKWGRLVHNEQYVHHLSRAINYLQSVLILREARILFKAGKNRDGYFNNDQLVEQVENAMDIFEERTNGEARGLFLFDNATTHQKRPPDGLSAQNMTKGSKLGWTHIKGGPKMRHGTMPNGERQDFYYPLDHETKPGWFKGMEVILRERGLWRDGLLAQCKDFKCKDGATDCCCRRTLFNQPDFWSAKSHLEEVITARGHECDFYPKFHCELNFIEQYWGAAKLRYRLTPRTQTFDAMQKNVVACLDDVPLIQIRRYANRSARFMDAYAKGLSSSQAAWATKKYHGHRVLPNTIMDELEKAGKA
;
A
#
# COMPACT_ATOMS: atom_id res chain seq x y z
N MET A 1 -15.33 -54.63 21.27
CA MET A 1 -14.30 -55.39 22.03
C MET A 1 -14.52 -55.38 23.54
N LEU A 2 -15.18 -54.37 24.13
CA LEU A 2 -15.52 -54.37 25.58
C LEU A 2 -16.40 -55.57 25.99
N ASN A 3 -17.27 -56.06 25.09
CA ASN A 3 -18.18 -57.17 25.36
C ASN A 3 -17.43 -58.45 25.80
N PHE A 4 -16.18 -58.66 25.39
CA PHE A 4 -15.40 -59.81 25.86
C PHE A 4 -15.10 -59.81 27.36
N TYR A 5 -15.23 -58.67 28.04
CA TYR A 5 -14.99 -58.51 29.48
C TYR A 5 -16.26 -58.30 30.31
N LEU A 6 -17.35 -57.86 29.68
CA LEU A 6 -18.54 -57.35 30.39
C LEU A 6 -19.82 -58.13 30.06
N ASP A 7 -19.78 -59.01 29.08
CA ASP A 7 -20.94 -59.83 28.71
C ASP A 7 -21.12 -60.97 29.73
N PRO A 8 -22.23 -60.99 30.49
CA PRO A 8 -22.45 -61.99 31.53
C PRO A 8 -22.71 -63.39 30.99
N GLU A 9 -23.00 -63.54 29.68
CA GLU A 9 -23.12 -64.85 29.03
C GLU A 9 -21.75 -65.42 28.63
N LEU A 10 -20.70 -64.59 28.61
CA LEU A 10 -19.34 -64.99 28.29
C LEU A 10 -18.52 -65.23 29.56
N ASN A 11 -18.33 -66.51 29.91
CA ASN A 11 -17.60 -66.91 31.12
C ASN A 11 -16.07 -66.97 30.92
N TYR A 12 -15.51 -65.90 30.34
CA TYR A 12 -14.07 -65.80 30.08
C TYR A 12 -13.32 -65.21 31.28
N THR A 13 -12.17 -65.80 31.60
CA THR A 13 -11.21 -65.15 32.51
C THR A 13 -10.67 -63.88 31.85
N TRP A 14 -10.27 -62.89 32.66
CA TRP A 14 -9.61 -61.66 32.19
C TRP A 14 -8.45 -61.91 31.22
N THR A 15 -7.72 -63.01 31.41
CA THR A 15 -6.68 -63.47 30.48
C THR A 15 -7.24 -63.89 29.13
N GLN A 16 -8.28 -64.71 29.09
CA GLN A 16 -8.93 -65.13 27.86
C GLN A 16 -9.59 -63.96 27.13
N SER A 17 -10.30 -63.08 27.84
CA SER A 17 -10.93 -61.88 27.29
C SER A 17 -9.92 -60.96 26.60
N SER A 18 -8.75 -60.75 27.23
CA SER A 18 -7.68 -59.94 26.65
C SER A 18 -6.99 -60.55 25.44
N VAL A 19 -6.90 -61.88 25.37
CA VAL A 19 -6.36 -62.60 24.21
C VAL A 19 -7.34 -62.52 23.04
N LEU A 20 -8.63 -62.71 23.30
CA LEU A 20 -9.69 -62.59 22.30
C LEU A 20 -9.79 -61.15 21.77
N ALA A 21 -9.74 -60.15 22.65
CA ALA A 21 -9.69 -58.75 22.25
C ALA A 21 -8.46 -58.42 21.39
N ALA A 22 -7.26 -58.91 21.77
CA ALA A 22 -6.05 -58.71 20.98
C ALA A 22 -6.15 -59.36 19.59
N LYS A 23 -6.68 -60.59 19.50
CA LYS A 23 -6.88 -61.30 18.23
C LYS A 23 -7.94 -60.61 17.35
N ALA A 24 -9.05 -60.19 17.93
CA ALA A 24 -10.10 -59.46 17.21
C ALA A 24 -9.60 -58.12 16.65
N ALA A 25 -8.62 -57.49 17.32
CA ALA A 25 -7.93 -56.29 16.83
C ALA A 25 -6.80 -56.57 15.81
N GLY A 26 -6.61 -57.82 15.39
CA GLY A 26 -5.51 -58.22 14.50
C GLY A 26 -4.11 -58.06 15.11
N LYS A 27 -4.00 -58.13 16.45
CA LYS A 27 -2.73 -57.94 17.18
C LYS A 27 -2.24 -59.26 17.80
N GLY A 28 -0.96 -59.29 18.14
CA GLY A 28 -0.30 -60.46 18.71
C GLY A 28 -0.89 -60.87 20.07
N ALA A 29 -1.29 -62.14 20.19
CA ALA A 29 -2.01 -62.70 21.33
C ALA A 29 -1.23 -62.72 22.66
N ASN A 30 0.09 -62.52 22.64
CA ASN A 30 0.92 -62.54 23.85
C ASN A 30 1.19 -61.13 24.38
N ASN A 31 2.00 -60.34 23.67
CA ASN A 31 2.43 -59.02 24.16
C ASN A 31 1.28 -58.01 24.23
N HIS A 32 0.39 -57.98 23.22
CA HIS A 32 -0.68 -57.01 23.19
C HIS A 32 -1.79 -57.34 24.20
N ALA A 33 -2.13 -58.63 24.36
CA ALA A 33 -3.09 -59.07 25.38
C ALA A 33 -2.59 -58.78 26.80
N ARG A 34 -1.30 -59.00 27.07
CA ARG A 34 -0.70 -58.67 28.37
C ARG A 34 -0.75 -57.17 28.66
N ASN A 35 -0.42 -56.33 27.68
CA ASN A 35 -0.49 -54.87 27.83
C ASN A 35 -1.93 -54.39 28.07
N LEU A 36 -2.91 -54.96 27.35
CA LEU A 36 -4.33 -54.66 27.58
C LEU A 36 -4.75 -54.95 29.03
N ARG A 37 -4.32 -56.08 29.61
CA ARG A 37 -4.62 -56.37 31.03
C ARG A 37 -4.00 -55.36 31.97
N CYS A 38 -2.72 -55.03 31.78
CA CYS A 38 -2.04 -54.02 32.60
C CYS A 38 -2.75 -52.67 32.51
N TRP A 39 -3.11 -52.23 31.31
CA TRP A 39 -3.78 -50.94 31.09
C TRP A 39 -5.19 -50.90 31.68
N VAL A 40 -5.97 -51.98 31.57
CA VAL A 40 -7.31 -52.01 32.14
C VAL A 40 -7.25 -52.03 33.68
N VAL A 41 -6.33 -52.79 34.27
CA VAL A 41 -6.14 -52.78 35.74
C VAL A 41 -5.71 -51.40 36.23
N GLU A 42 -4.76 -50.76 35.53
CA GLU A 42 -4.30 -49.42 35.87
C GLU A 42 -5.41 -48.36 35.71
N PHE A 43 -6.25 -48.48 34.69
CA PHE A 43 -7.41 -47.60 34.48
C PHE A 43 -8.48 -47.79 35.57
N VAL A 44 -8.81 -49.04 35.92
CA VAL A 44 -9.78 -49.33 36.99
C VAL A 44 -9.29 -48.79 38.35
N GLN A 45 -7.99 -48.84 38.61
CA GLN A 45 -7.43 -48.35 39.87
C GLN A 45 -7.29 -46.83 39.95
N SER A 46 -6.97 -46.16 38.84
CA SER A 46 -6.61 -44.72 38.83
C SER A 46 -7.65 -43.80 38.20
N GLY A 47 -8.61 -44.34 37.45
CA GLY A 47 -9.55 -43.58 36.62
C GLY A 47 -8.92 -42.86 35.41
N THR A 48 -7.63 -43.06 35.17
CA THR A 48 -6.86 -42.36 34.12
C THR A 48 -6.31 -43.34 33.08
N LEU A 49 -6.43 -43.00 31.80
CA LEU A 49 -5.93 -43.86 30.72
C LEU A 49 -4.39 -43.83 30.69
N PRO A 50 -3.71 -44.99 30.52
CA PRO A 50 -2.25 -45.03 30.47
C PRO A 50 -1.71 -44.21 29.30
N GLN A 51 -0.89 -43.20 29.59
CA GLN A 51 -0.21 -42.43 28.57
C GLN A 51 0.90 -43.27 27.94
N ASN A 52 0.86 -43.41 26.61
CA ASN A 52 1.89 -44.11 25.86
C ASN A 52 3.24 -43.36 26.00
N ARG A 53 4.15 -43.91 26.81
CA ARG A 53 5.49 -43.37 27.03
C ARG A 53 6.50 -43.69 25.91
N TYR A 54 6.12 -44.48 24.91
CA TYR A 54 7.02 -44.99 23.86
C TYR A 54 6.59 -44.58 22.45
N GLY A 55 6.32 -43.29 22.22
CA GLY A 55 5.86 -42.82 20.89
C GLY A 55 6.11 -41.36 20.51
N ARG A 56 6.92 -40.58 21.24
CA ARG A 56 7.20 -39.17 20.87
C ARG A 56 8.69 -38.89 20.68
N PHE A 57 9.33 -39.52 19.70
CA PHE A 57 10.69 -39.15 19.33
C PHE A 57 10.79 -38.09 18.22
N ASN A 58 9.69 -37.59 17.64
CA ASN A 58 9.76 -36.68 16.48
C ASN A 58 8.87 -35.43 16.50
N THR A 59 8.01 -35.21 17.49
CA THR A 59 7.16 -34.00 17.56
C THR A 59 7.87 -32.91 18.36
N SER A 60 8.21 -31.80 17.71
CA SER A 60 8.86 -30.64 18.35
C SER A 60 7.90 -30.00 19.35
N LEU A 61 8.37 -29.55 20.53
CA LEU A 61 7.59 -28.75 21.50
C LEU A 61 6.87 -27.56 20.86
N LEU A 62 7.48 -26.96 19.83
CA LEU A 62 6.88 -25.92 18.98
C LEU A 62 5.66 -26.37 18.14
N GLU A 63 5.20 -27.61 18.26
CA GLU A 63 3.90 -28.05 17.70
C GLU A 63 2.75 -27.78 18.66
N ASP A 64 3.07 -27.37 19.88
CA ASP A 64 2.12 -26.68 20.75
C ASP A 64 1.93 -25.24 20.25
N GLU A 65 0.74 -24.96 19.73
CA GLU A 65 0.39 -23.67 19.11
C GLU A 65 0.39 -22.53 20.14
N ASP A 66 0.02 -22.79 21.40
CA ASP A 66 0.03 -21.81 22.47
C ASP A 66 1.45 -21.40 22.83
N LEU A 67 2.38 -22.36 22.90
CA LEU A 67 3.80 -22.08 23.11
C LEU A 67 4.38 -21.28 21.94
N ALA A 68 4.07 -21.67 20.70
CA ALA A 68 4.54 -20.97 19.51
C ALA A 68 4.05 -19.51 19.47
N GLN A 69 2.79 -19.27 19.87
CA GLN A 69 2.19 -17.94 19.93
C GLN A 69 2.81 -17.08 21.05
N GLN A 70 3.07 -17.65 22.23
CA GLN A 70 3.72 -16.92 23.32
C GLN A 70 5.14 -16.47 22.95
N ILE A 71 5.92 -17.35 22.31
CA ILE A 71 7.25 -16.99 21.79
C ILE A 71 7.14 -15.90 20.71
N HIS A 72 6.10 -15.97 19.86
CA HIS A 72 5.87 -14.96 18.83
C HIS A 72 5.60 -13.57 19.44
N LEU A 73 4.70 -13.48 20.42
CA LEU A 73 4.35 -12.23 21.11
C LEU A 73 5.56 -11.62 21.83
N HIS A 74 6.36 -12.46 22.49
CA HIS A 74 7.59 -12.01 23.14
C HIS A 74 8.58 -11.39 22.14
N LEU A 75 8.83 -12.07 21.01
CA LEU A 75 9.72 -11.55 19.97
C LEU A 75 9.18 -10.29 19.31
N GLN A 76 7.86 -10.18 19.11
CA GLN A 76 7.23 -8.96 18.60
C GLN A 76 7.43 -7.75 19.53
N GLY A 77 7.38 -7.96 20.85
CA GLY A 77 7.69 -6.91 21.83
C GLY A 77 9.12 -6.37 21.64
N ILE A 78 10.09 -7.25 21.46
CA ILE A 78 11.50 -6.87 21.26
C ILE A 78 11.73 -6.15 19.93
N THR A 79 11.03 -6.55 18.85
CA THR A 79 11.17 -5.88 17.55
C THR A 79 10.77 -4.40 17.54
N LYS A 80 10.00 -3.95 18.54
CA LYS A 80 9.63 -2.53 18.68
C LYS A 80 10.81 -1.66 19.15
N GLU A 81 11.77 -2.24 19.87
CA GLU A 81 12.89 -1.53 20.50
C GLU A 81 14.26 -1.92 19.92
N GLY A 82 14.37 -3.01 19.15
CA GLY A 82 15.65 -3.44 18.58
C GLY A 82 15.62 -4.70 17.71
N TYR A 83 16.80 -5.29 17.53
CA TYR A 83 16.98 -6.52 16.74
C TYR A 83 16.75 -7.76 17.59
N ILE A 84 16.01 -8.72 17.04
CA ILE A 84 15.85 -10.04 17.65
C ILE A 84 17.04 -10.96 17.36
N ARG A 85 17.36 -11.79 18.34
CA ARG A 85 18.39 -12.83 18.30
C ARG A 85 17.76 -14.14 18.75
N ALA A 86 18.36 -15.26 18.34
CA ALA A 86 17.96 -16.56 18.85
C ALA A 86 18.13 -16.68 20.37
N GLN A 87 19.00 -15.85 20.97
CA GLN A 87 19.19 -15.78 22.41
C GLN A 87 17.94 -15.29 23.13
N ASP A 88 17.16 -14.39 22.53
CA ASP A 88 15.97 -13.84 23.20
C ASP A 88 14.90 -14.93 23.41
N VAL A 89 14.84 -15.94 22.52
CA VAL A 89 13.99 -17.12 22.73
C VAL A 89 14.56 -18.02 23.84
N VAL A 90 15.88 -18.16 23.94
CA VAL A 90 16.51 -18.92 25.04
C VAL A 90 16.18 -18.29 26.38
N ASP A 91 16.32 -16.97 26.46
CA ASP A 91 16.09 -16.20 27.68
C ASP A 91 14.62 -16.24 28.10
N PHE A 92 13.70 -16.11 27.13
CA PHE A 92 12.26 -16.28 27.37
C PHE A 92 11.91 -17.67 27.93
N MET A 93 12.47 -18.72 27.33
CA MET A 93 12.23 -20.10 27.77
C MET A 93 12.94 -20.43 29.10
N ALA A 94 13.86 -19.59 29.55
CA ALA A 94 14.51 -19.69 30.85
C ALA A 94 13.75 -18.97 31.98
N THR A 95 12.62 -18.32 31.68
CA THR A 95 11.73 -17.76 32.71
C THR A 95 11.07 -18.86 33.53
N GLU A 96 10.80 -18.60 34.81
CA GLU A 96 10.17 -19.59 35.71
C GLU A 96 8.81 -20.12 35.21
N PRO A 97 7.92 -19.31 34.61
CA PRO A 97 6.70 -19.82 33.99
C PRO A 97 6.98 -20.82 32.85
N MET A 98 7.95 -20.54 31.99
CA MET A 98 8.29 -21.41 30.86
C MET A 98 9.06 -22.67 31.29
N LYS A 99 9.88 -22.60 32.34
CA LYS A 99 10.51 -23.79 32.94
C LYS A 99 9.49 -24.73 33.56
N ARG A 100 8.48 -24.19 34.26
CA ARG A 100 7.36 -24.99 34.79
C ARG A 100 6.56 -25.64 33.66
N TYR A 101 6.34 -24.90 32.57
CA TYR A 101 5.66 -25.39 31.38
C TYR A 101 6.43 -26.52 30.67
N LEU A 102 7.76 -26.44 30.59
CA LEU A 102 8.61 -27.46 29.96
C LEU A 102 8.81 -28.73 30.82
N GLY A 103 8.52 -28.67 32.12
CA GLY A 103 8.80 -29.77 33.05
C GLY A 103 10.29 -30.07 33.24
N THR A 104 11.19 -29.16 32.82
CA THR A 104 12.65 -29.32 32.89
C THR A 104 13.31 -28.17 33.66
N LYS A 105 14.38 -28.49 34.41
CA LYS A 105 15.19 -27.49 35.13
C LYS A 105 16.06 -26.64 34.20
N THR A 106 16.35 -27.16 33.02
CA THR A 106 17.14 -26.50 31.98
C THR A 106 16.21 -25.99 30.90
N GLY A 107 16.35 -24.72 30.51
CA GLY A 107 15.68 -24.14 29.34
C GLY A 107 16.17 -24.76 28.03
N ILE A 108 15.89 -24.10 26.90
CA ILE A 108 16.30 -24.60 25.58
C ILE A 108 17.71 -24.17 25.21
N SER A 109 18.38 -24.94 24.34
CA SER A 109 19.66 -24.53 23.76
C SER A 109 19.48 -23.44 22.69
N LEU A 110 20.54 -22.65 22.44
CA LEU A 110 20.58 -21.69 21.33
C LEU A 110 20.32 -22.35 19.96
N ARG A 111 20.80 -23.58 19.76
CA ARG A 111 20.59 -24.34 18.53
C ARG A 111 19.12 -24.74 18.35
N THR A 112 18.44 -25.06 19.45
CA THR A 112 16.99 -25.32 19.48
C THR A 112 16.22 -24.04 19.15
N ALA A 113 16.56 -22.92 19.78
CA ALA A 113 15.97 -21.61 19.48
C ALA A 113 16.12 -21.22 18.01
N GLN A 114 17.31 -21.39 17.41
CA GLN A 114 17.53 -21.14 15.98
C GLN A 114 16.65 -22.01 15.07
N ARG A 115 16.46 -23.29 15.41
CA ARG A 115 15.55 -24.20 14.68
C ARG A 115 14.10 -23.74 14.81
N TRP A 116 13.68 -23.35 16.01
CA TRP A 116 12.34 -22.84 16.27
C TRP A 116 12.06 -21.54 15.52
N MET A 117 13.00 -20.59 15.54
CA MET A 117 12.91 -19.37 14.75
C MET A 117 12.71 -19.69 13.25
N LYS A 118 13.47 -20.64 12.69
CA LYS A 118 13.28 -21.07 11.30
C LYS A 118 11.90 -21.70 11.05
N LYS A 119 11.41 -22.54 11.98
CA LYS A 119 10.10 -23.21 11.88
C LYS A 119 8.95 -22.19 11.98
N MET A 120 9.07 -21.16 12.83
CA MET A 120 8.17 -20.00 12.91
C MET A 120 8.37 -18.97 11.78
N SER A 121 9.07 -19.34 10.70
CA SER A 121 9.31 -18.48 9.53
C SER A 121 10.19 -17.24 9.74
N TRP A 122 10.87 -17.10 10.88
CA TRP A 122 11.93 -16.09 11.03
C TRP A 122 13.16 -16.48 10.20
N ARG A 123 13.84 -15.48 9.64
CA ARG A 123 15.00 -15.67 8.75
C ARG A 123 16.09 -14.66 9.11
N TRP A 124 17.31 -15.16 9.34
CA TRP A 124 18.49 -14.31 9.44
C TRP A 124 18.93 -13.87 8.05
N LYS A 125 18.71 -12.60 7.73
CA LYS A 125 19.12 -11.97 6.47
C LYS A 125 19.57 -10.55 6.76
N LYS A 126 20.39 -9.96 5.88
CA LYS A 126 20.63 -8.53 5.89
C LYS A 126 19.28 -7.82 5.81
N ALA A 127 19.01 -6.91 6.74
CA ALA A 127 17.77 -6.13 6.72
C ALA A 127 17.64 -5.46 5.35
N GLY A 128 16.59 -5.83 4.61
CA GLY A 128 16.15 -5.02 3.49
C GLY A 128 15.42 -3.80 4.04
N ASN A 129 15.45 -2.68 3.30
CA ASN A 129 14.50 -1.61 3.56
C ASN A 129 13.09 -2.20 3.33
N GLY A 130 12.42 -2.53 4.43
CA GLY A 130 11.06 -3.04 4.41
C GLY A 130 10.07 -1.94 4.01
N MET A 131 8.91 -2.35 3.53
CA MET A 131 7.77 -1.44 3.32
C MET A 131 7.43 -0.73 4.64
N TYR A 132 7.12 0.56 4.61
CA TYR A 132 6.72 1.34 5.80
C TYR A 132 5.39 0.80 6.35
N ARG A 133 5.44 -0.21 7.22
CA ARG A 133 4.26 -0.87 7.80
C ARG A 133 3.58 -0.06 8.90
N ASP A 134 4.31 0.86 9.53
CA ASP A 134 3.86 1.59 10.73
C ASP A 134 2.66 2.51 10.49
N GLY A 135 2.31 2.78 9.22
CA GLY A 135 1.15 3.58 8.84
C GLY A 135 -0.03 2.83 8.23
N HIS A 136 0.11 1.55 7.86
CA HIS A 136 -0.89 0.84 7.04
C HIS A 136 -2.23 0.63 7.74
N ASP A 137 -2.17 0.27 9.02
CA ASP A 137 -3.35 -0.13 9.80
C ASP A 137 -3.73 0.93 10.85
N ARG A 138 -3.30 2.19 10.66
CA ARG A 138 -3.82 3.32 11.44
C ARG A 138 -5.28 3.57 11.11
N ASP A 139 -6.12 3.85 12.12
CA ASP A 139 -7.57 4.02 11.95
C ASP A 139 -7.97 5.01 10.84
N ASP A 140 -7.27 6.14 10.75
CA ASP A 140 -7.55 7.15 9.71
C ASP A 140 -7.17 6.66 8.30
N VAL A 141 -6.10 5.88 8.18
CA VAL A 141 -5.65 5.27 6.92
C VAL A 141 -6.57 4.13 6.52
N VAL A 142 -6.98 3.28 7.46
CA VAL A 142 -7.93 2.17 7.23
C VAL A 142 -9.29 2.72 6.79
N LYS A 143 -9.82 3.73 7.48
CA LYS A 143 -11.09 4.38 7.10
C LYS A 143 -11.02 4.98 5.69
N TYR A 144 -9.91 5.63 5.34
CA TYR A 144 -9.70 6.13 3.99
C TYR A 144 -9.63 4.99 2.97
N ARG A 145 -8.89 3.92 3.29
CA ARG A 145 -8.74 2.73 2.45
C ARG A 145 -10.10 2.08 2.17
N GLU A 146 -10.94 1.89 3.17
CA GLU A 146 -12.29 1.34 3.00
C GLU A 146 -13.14 2.18 2.03
N GLY A 147 -13.15 3.51 2.22
CA GLY A 147 -13.84 4.43 1.31
C GLY A 147 -13.26 4.40 -0.11
N PHE A 148 -11.94 4.32 -0.25
CA PHE A 148 -11.27 4.18 -1.54
C PHE A 148 -11.66 2.88 -2.25
N ILE A 149 -11.69 1.74 -1.54
CA ILE A 149 -12.09 0.45 -2.10
C ILE A 149 -13.53 0.49 -2.61
N GLN A 150 -14.44 1.15 -1.87
CA GLN A 150 -15.82 1.35 -2.33
C GLN A 150 -15.91 2.18 -3.61
N ARG A 151 -15.15 3.29 -3.70
CA ARG A 151 -15.08 4.10 -4.93
C ARG A 151 -14.51 3.31 -6.10
N MET A 152 -13.41 2.58 -5.89
CA MET A 152 -12.80 1.72 -6.91
C MET A 152 -13.74 0.61 -7.39
N ALA A 153 -14.53 0.01 -6.49
CA ALA A 153 -15.56 -0.96 -6.87
C ALA A 153 -16.60 -0.33 -7.81
N SER A 154 -17.03 0.92 -7.54
CA SER A 154 -17.91 1.68 -8.44
C SER A 154 -17.26 1.95 -9.80
N TYR A 155 -16.03 2.47 -9.81
CA TYR A 155 -15.30 2.77 -11.05
C TYR A 155 -15.05 1.52 -11.90
N SER A 156 -14.75 0.39 -11.27
CA SER A 156 -14.42 -0.87 -11.96
C SER A 156 -15.55 -1.37 -12.86
N LYS A 157 -16.82 -1.04 -12.55
CA LYS A 157 -17.98 -1.38 -13.39
C LYS A 157 -17.96 -0.69 -14.75
N ARG A 158 -17.22 0.42 -14.87
CA ARG A 158 -17.04 1.19 -16.11
C ARG A 158 -15.74 0.85 -16.85
N MET A 159 -14.95 -0.11 -16.37
CA MET A 159 -13.62 -0.43 -16.90
C MET A 159 -13.56 -1.78 -17.60
N VAL A 160 -12.75 -1.86 -18.65
CA VAL A 160 -12.30 -3.14 -19.20
C VAL A 160 -11.28 -3.75 -18.26
N THR A 161 -11.36 -5.06 -18.07
CA THR A 161 -10.34 -5.78 -17.33
C THR A 161 -9.63 -6.84 -18.16
N TYR A 162 -8.39 -7.16 -17.79
CA TYR A 162 -7.54 -8.08 -18.55
C TYR A 162 -7.15 -9.31 -17.73
N ASP A 163 -7.00 -10.46 -18.38
CA ASP A 163 -6.47 -11.67 -17.76
C ASP A 163 -4.92 -11.65 -17.68
N LYS A 164 -4.32 -12.76 -17.23
CA LYS A 164 -2.86 -12.90 -17.10
C LYS A 164 -2.13 -12.99 -18.45
N ASP A 165 -2.84 -13.29 -19.53
CA ASP A 165 -2.33 -13.49 -20.89
C ASP A 165 -2.60 -12.25 -21.76
N GLY A 166 -3.30 -11.26 -21.19
CA GLY A 166 -3.53 -9.94 -21.77
C GLY A 166 -4.83 -9.86 -22.56
N ASN A 167 -5.66 -10.89 -22.54
CA ASN A 167 -6.96 -10.88 -23.18
C ASN A 167 -7.97 -10.12 -22.32
N ILE A 168 -9.03 -9.61 -22.95
CA ILE A 168 -10.14 -8.99 -22.23
C ILE A 168 -10.83 -10.07 -21.39
N ALA A 169 -10.79 -9.89 -20.07
CA ALA A 169 -11.45 -10.78 -19.12
C ALA A 169 -12.90 -10.36 -18.86
N SER A 170 -13.18 -9.06 -18.87
CA SER A 170 -14.54 -8.53 -18.74
C SER A 170 -14.67 -7.16 -19.41
N ASN A 171 -15.85 -6.91 -19.98
CA ASN A 171 -16.25 -5.60 -20.47
C ASN A 171 -16.95 -4.79 -19.37
N PRO A 172 -17.04 -3.46 -19.52
CA PRO A 172 -17.83 -2.60 -18.64
C PRO A 172 -19.29 -3.04 -18.55
N THR A 173 -19.89 -2.95 -17.36
CA THR A 173 -21.28 -3.33 -17.08
C THR A 173 -22.18 -2.15 -16.71
N ASP A 174 -21.63 -0.99 -16.35
CA ASP A 174 -22.39 0.20 -15.95
C ASP A 174 -22.05 1.42 -16.83
N VAL A 175 -22.22 1.27 -18.15
CA VAL A 175 -22.01 2.34 -19.13
C VAL A 175 -23.37 2.81 -19.65
N ASP A 176 -23.61 4.11 -19.50
CA ASP A 176 -24.79 4.81 -19.99
C ASP A 176 -24.38 6.24 -20.37
N ILE A 177 -24.08 6.44 -21.65
CA ILE A 177 -23.61 7.73 -22.16
C ILE A 177 -24.68 8.82 -21.97
N ALA A 178 -25.96 8.47 -22.08
CA ALA A 178 -27.05 9.43 -21.91
C ALA A 178 -27.17 9.90 -20.45
N ALA A 179 -26.86 9.03 -19.50
CA ALA A 179 -26.75 9.39 -18.08
C ALA A 179 -25.35 9.93 -17.68
N GLY A 180 -24.46 10.22 -18.63
CA GLY A 180 -23.10 10.71 -18.38
C GLY A 180 -22.12 9.67 -17.85
N LYS A 181 -22.49 8.39 -17.83
CA LYS A 181 -21.64 7.26 -17.41
C LYS A 181 -20.83 6.72 -18.59
N HIS A 182 -19.75 7.41 -18.91
CA HIS A 182 -18.80 6.98 -19.94
C HIS A 182 -17.93 5.80 -19.48
N PRO A 183 -17.40 4.98 -20.42
CA PRO A 183 -16.33 4.04 -20.13
C PRO A 183 -15.14 4.75 -19.47
N LEU A 184 -14.53 4.09 -18.47
CA LEU A 184 -13.36 4.58 -17.76
C LEU A 184 -12.10 3.82 -18.17
N ILE A 185 -11.00 4.56 -18.26
CA ILE A 185 -9.65 4.00 -18.34
C ILE A 185 -8.86 4.53 -17.15
N LEU A 186 -8.38 3.61 -16.30
CA LEU A 186 -7.49 3.94 -15.20
C LEU A 186 -6.14 4.44 -15.76
N VAL A 187 -5.81 5.68 -15.42
CA VAL A 187 -4.53 6.33 -15.67
C VAL A 187 -3.85 6.53 -14.31
N THR A 188 -2.83 5.73 -14.03
CA THR A 188 -2.09 5.84 -12.77
C THR A 188 -0.80 6.63 -12.96
N HIS A 189 -0.41 7.38 -11.95
CA HIS A 189 0.77 8.24 -11.94
C HIS A 189 1.64 7.98 -10.72
N ASP A 190 2.95 8.21 -10.86
CA ASP A 190 3.93 8.27 -9.78
C ASP A 190 5.28 8.80 -10.30
N GLU A 191 6.19 9.14 -9.39
CA GLU A 191 7.57 9.53 -9.67
C GLU A 191 8.59 8.57 -9.07
N SER A 192 9.65 8.27 -9.84
CA SER A 192 10.75 7.42 -9.37
C SER A 192 12.12 7.97 -9.72
N THR A 193 13.01 7.96 -8.73
CA THR A 193 14.41 8.35 -8.91
C THR A 193 15.29 7.15 -9.28
N PHE A 194 16.08 7.33 -10.33
CA PHE A 194 17.16 6.45 -10.76
C PHE A 194 18.50 7.08 -10.40
N TYR A 195 19.43 6.26 -9.92
CA TYR A 195 20.76 6.69 -9.50
C TYR A 195 21.83 6.04 -10.37
N ALA A 196 22.84 6.82 -10.77
CA ALA A 196 23.92 6.36 -11.66
C ALA A 196 24.63 5.09 -11.15
N ASN A 197 24.74 4.97 -9.83
CA ASN A 197 25.41 3.84 -9.17
C ASN A 197 24.44 2.78 -8.64
N ASP A 198 23.13 2.82 -8.98
CA ASP A 198 22.21 1.72 -8.65
C ASP A 198 22.54 0.48 -9.50
N ARG A 199 23.36 -0.40 -8.93
CA ARG A 199 23.88 -1.62 -9.57
C ARG A 199 23.62 -2.85 -8.71
N ARG A 200 23.74 -4.01 -9.35
CA ARG A 200 23.68 -5.30 -8.66
C ARG A 200 24.80 -5.37 -7.60
N LYS A 201 24.39 -5.47 -6.32
CA LYS A 201 25.30 -5.50 -5.17
C LYS A 201 25.95 -6.87 -4.93
N THR A 202 25.39 -7.94 -5.50
CA THR A 202 25.89 -9.31 -5.34
C THR A 202 26.47 -9.82 -6.66
N LYS A 203 27.79 -10.00 -6.69
CA LYS A 203 28.57 -10.46 -7.85
C LYS A 203 29.67 -11.42 -7.40
N TRP A 204 30.11 -12.29 -8.29
CA TRP A 204 31.33 -13.07 -8.10
C TRP A 204 32.52 -12.17 -8.45
N GLU A 205 33.48 -12.04 -7.54
CA GLU A 205 34.73 -11.33 -7.75
C GLU A 205 35.89 -12.25 -7.38
N HIS A 206 37.00 -12.13 -8.10
CA HIS A 206 38.21 -12.89 -7.79
C HIS A 206 38.87 -12.26 -6.54
N ALA A 207 39.34 -13.10 -5.61
CA ALA A 207 39.90 -12.67 -4.32
C ALA A 207 41.02 -11.62 -4.49
N ASP A 208 41.83 -11.76 -5.54
CA ASP A 208 43.00 -10.90 -5.79
C ASP A 208 42.72 -9.65 -6.65
N SER A 209 41.48 -9.41 -7.09
CA SER A 209 41.16 -8.26 -7.96
C SER A 209 39.87 -7.54 -7.56
N MET A 210 39.82 -7.09 -6.31
CA MET A 210 38.74 -6.21 -5.84
C MET A 210 38.84 -4.85 -6.54
N ARG A 211 37.85 -4.54 -7.39
CA ARG A 211 37.76 -3.22 -8.03
C ARG A 211 37.03 -2.24 -7.11
N PRO A 212 37.60 -1.06 -6.81
CA PRO A 212 36.92 -0.03 -6.03
C PRO A 212 35.61 0.41 -6.71
N GLU A 213 34.57 0.56 -5.90
CA GLU A 213 33.27 1.06 -6.34
C GLU A 213 33.15 2.56 -6.00
N PRO A 214 32.57 3.39 -6.88
CA PRO A 214 32.29 4.78 -6.56
C PRO A 214 31.44 4.89 -5.29
N LYS A 215 31.84 5.80 -4.39
CA LYS A 215 31.10 6.03 -3.14
C LYS A 215 29.81 6.80 -3.43
N GLY A 216 28.72 6.39 -2.80
CA GLY A 216 27.42 7.04 -2.90
C GLY A 216 26.62 6.66 -4.15
N GLU A 217 25.45 7.26 -4.29
CA GLU A 217 24.47 6.88 -5.33
C GLU A 217 24.78 7.49 -6.71
N GLY A 218 25.67 8.49 -6.76
CA GLY A 218 26.03 9.18 -8.00
C GLY A 218 24.95 10.17 -8.44
N ALA A 219 24.93 10.52 -9.73
CA ALA A 219 23.91 11.42 -10.27
C ALA A 219 22.51 10.78 -10.19
N SER A 220 21.51 11.58 -9.79
CA SER A 220 20.11 11.21 -9.80
C SER A 220 19.39 11.74 -11.06
N LEU A 221 18.49 10.93 -11.59
CA LEU A 221 17.49 11.30 -12.59
C LEU A 221 16.12 10.90 -12.03
N MET A 222 15.25 11.88 -11.80
CA MET A 222 13.86 11.63 -11.46
C MET A 222 13.06 11.44 -12.74
N VAL A 223 12.15 10.46 -12.73
CA VAL A 223 11.23 10.20 -13.83
C VAL A 223 9.82 10.27 -13.27
N SER A 224 8.95 11.02 -13.93
CA SER A 224 7.51 11.07 -13.65
C SER A 224 6.79 10.49 -14.87
N ASP A 225 5.86 9.55 -14.70
CA ASP A 225 5.21 8.87 -15.83
C ASP A 225 3.77 8.43 -15.51
N PHE A 226 3.00 8.12 -16.55
CA PHE A 226 1.62 7.66 -16.47
C PHE A 226 1.47 6.28 -17.13
N LEU A 227 0.78 5.37 -16.46
CA LEU A 227 0.46 4.06 -17.01
C LEU A 227 -1.05 3.79 -17.07
N THR A 228 -1.42 3.03 -18.10
CA THR A 228 -2.76 2.49 -18.31
C THR A 228 -2.67 0.98 -18.55
N THR A 229 -3.72 0.25 -18.22
CA THR A 229 -3.81 -1.18 -18.56
C THR A 229 -4.08 -1.43 -20.05
N LYS A 230 -4.66 -0.43 -20.74
CA LYS A 230 -5.00 -0.49 -22.16
C LYS A 230 -3.75 -0.36 -23.03
N TRP A 231 -2.91 0.64 -22.76
CA TRP A 231 -1.78 1.01 -23.63
C TRP A 231 -0.41 0.90 -22.98
N GLY A 232 -0.34 0.66 -21.67
CA GLY A 232 0.91 0.83 -20.92
C GLY A 232 1.14 2.31 -20.75
N ARG A 233 2.32 2.80 -21.15
CA ARG A 233 2.61 4.23 -21.06
C ARG A 233 1.69 5.07 -21.92
N LEU A 234 1.47 6.29 -21.44
CA LEU A 234 0.67 7.27 -22.15
C LEU A 234 1.52 8.02 -23.18
N VAL A 235 1.51 7.48 -24.40
CA VAL A 235 2.26 7.97 -25.55
C VAL A 235 1.31 8.11 -26.74
N HIS A 236 1.39 9.22 -27.47
CA HIS A 236 0.78 9.44 -28.77
C HIS A 236 1.89 9.46 -29.84
N ASN A 237 1.70 8.69 -30.91
CA ASN A 237 2.58 8.77 -32.06
C ASN A 237 1.95 9.76 -33.03
N GLU A 238 2.54 10.95 -33.20
CA GLU A 238 2.09 11.82 -34.28
C GLU A 238 2.52 11.23 -35.63
N GLN A 239 1.64 11.41 -36.60
CA GLN A 239 1.86 11.11 -38.00
C GLN A 239 3.11 11.87 -38.50
N TYR A 240 3.86 11.26 -39.42
CA TYR A 240 5.10 11.80 -39.99
C TYR A 240 5.04 13.33 -40.22
N VAL A 241 5.85 14.08 -39.48
CA VAL A 241 6.04 15.50 -39.78
C VAL A 241 7.14 15.61 -40.83
N HIS A 242 6.75 16.12 -42.00
CA HIS A 242 7.64 16.40 -43.10
C HIS A 242 8.40 17.70 -42.81
N HIS A 243 9.61 17.61 -42.24
CA HIS A 243 10.47 18.78 -42.08
C HIS A 243 11.29 19.01 -43.35
N LEU A 244 11.20 20.21 -43.91
CA LEU A 244 12.07 20.67 -44.99
C LEU A 244 13.43 21.04 -44.37
N SER A 245 14.37 20.11 -44.37
CA SER A 245 15.75 20.43 -43.99
C SER A 245 16.38 21.32 -45.06
N ARG A 246 16.58 22.60 -44.73
CA ARG A 246 17.32 23.58 -45.57
C ARG A 246 18.74 23.12 -45.94
N ALA A 247 19.28 22.12 -45.23
CA ALA A 247 20.64 21.63 -45.45
C ALA A 247 20.74 20.46 -46.44
N ILE A 248 19.65 19.74 -46.77
CA ILE A 248 19.76 18.45 -47.49
C ILE A 248 18.80 18.29 -48.69
N ASN A 249 17.87 19.22 -48.99
CA ASN A 249 16.91 19.06 -50.11
C ASN A 249 16.22 17.67 -50.13
N TYR A 250 15.95 17.09 -48.96
CA TYR A 250 15.21 15.84 -48.82
C TYR A 250 14.16 15.97 -47.72
N LEU A 251 12.98 15.40 -47.95
CA LEU A 251 11.89 15.28 -46.98
C LEU A 251 12.28 14.23 -45.94
N GLN A 252 12.74 14.66 -44.76
CA GLN A 252 12.93 13.74 -43.65
C GLN A 252 11.63 13.66 -42.84
N SER A 253 10.98 12.51 -42.92
CA SER A 253 9.82 12.18 -42.12
C SER A 253 10.30 11.86 -40.69
N VAL A 254 10.07 12.78 -39.73
CA VAL A 254 10.39 12.55 -38.32
C VAL A 254 9.11 12.16 -37.60
N LEU A 255 9.10 10.99 -36.97
CA LEU A 255 8.04 10.61 -36.04
C LEU A 255 8.23 11.44 -34.77
N ILE A 256 7.34 12.40 -34.51
CA ILE A 256 7.32 13.11 -33.24
C ILE A 256 6.51 12.27 -32.27
N LEU A 257 7.19 11.72 -31.27
CA LEU A 257 6.57 10.95 -30.20
C LEU A 257 6.19 11.93 -29.09
N ARG A 258 4.90 12.16 -28.90
CA ARG A 258 4.40 12.93 -27.75
C ARG A 258 4.16 11.98 -26.60
N GLU A 259 4.87 12.17 -25.51
CA GLU A 259 4.72 11.34 -24.30
C GLU A 259 4.43 12.19 -23.07
N ALA A 260 3.69 11.60 -22.12
CA ALA A 260 3.37 12.24 -20.85
C ALA A 260 4.54 12.20 -19.85
N ARG A 261 5.58 11.41 -20.13
CA ARG A 261 6.72 11.20 -19.24
C ARG A 261 7.61 12.45 -19.14
N ILE A 262 7.99 12.80 -17.93
CA ILE A 262 8.99 13.85 -17.65
C ILE A 262 10.26 13.23 -17.10
N LEU A 263 11.39 13.69 -17.63
CA LEU A 263 12.73 13.42 -17.12
C LEU A 263 13.25 14.67 -16.42
N PHE A 264 13.52 14.58 -15.12
CA PHE A 264 13.85 15.73 -14.28
C PHE A 264 15.19 15.52 -13.56
N LYS A 265 16.14 16.44 -13.78
CA LYS A 265 17.46 16.41 -13.15
C LYS A 265 17.39 17.14 -11.82
N ALA A 266 16.99 16.45 -10.77
CA ALA A 266 16.87 17.06 -9.43
C ALA A 266 18.19 17.65 -8.91
N GLY A 267 18.14 18.88 -8.36
CA GLY A 267 19.27 19.54 -7.67
C GLY A 267 19.30 21.06 -7.84
N LYS A 268 19.83 21.78 -6.85
CA LYS A 268 19.91 23.27 -6.80
C LYS A 268 20.68 23.89 -7.98
N ASN A 269 21.65 23.17 -8.55
CA ASN A 269 22.41 23.57 -9.74
C ASN A 269 21.97 22.79 -11.00
N ARG A 270 20.72 22.33 -11.00
CA ARG A 270 20.08 21.57 -12.09
C ARG A 270 18.65 22.10 -12.25
N ASP A 271 17.65 21.22 -12.36
CA ASP A 271 16.27 21.62 -12.66
C ASP A 271 15.49 22.04 -11.39
N GLY A 272 16.14 22.04 -10.22
CA GLY A 272 15.51 22.42 -8.94
C GLY A 272 14.74 21.28 -8.28
N TYR A 273 13.51 21.58 -7.85
CA TYR A 273 12.58 20.64 -7.22
C TYR A 273 11.32 20.51 -8.07
N PHE A 274 10.85 19.28 -8.27
CA PHE A 274 9.60 19.04 -8.98
C PHE A 274 8.42 19.56 -8.14
N ASN A 275 7.70 20.54 -8.66
CA ASN A 275 6.64 21.23 -7.94
C ASN A 275 5.25 20.91 -8.51
N ASN A 276 4.19 21.30 -7.79
CA ASN A 276 2.82 21.04 -8.23
C ASN A 276 2.48 21.70 -9.57
N ASP A 277 3.06 22.85 -9.90
CA ASP A 277 2.73 23.56 -11.14
C ASP A 277 3.28 22.77 -12.35
N GLN A 278 4.48 22.19 -12.21
CA GLN A 278 5.04 21.25 -13.20
C GLN A 278 4.25 19.94 -13.30
N LEU A 279 3.70 19.45 -12.18
CA LEU A 279 2.83 18.27 -12.19
C LEU A 279 1.50 18.57 -12.90
N VAL A 280 0.90 19.73 -12.67
CA VAL A 280 -0.33 20.16 -13.36
C VAL A 280 -0.08 20.26 -14.87
N GLU A 281 1.02 20.88 -15.30
CA GLU A 281 1.42 20.96 -16.71
C GLU A 281 1.60 19.55 -17.32
N GLN A 282 2.24 18.63 -16.58
CA GLN A 282 2.38 17.25 -17.02
C GLN A 282 1.02 16.55 -17.17
N VAL A 283 0.10 16.77 -16.23
CA VAL A 283 -1.25 16.19 -16.25
C VAL A 283 -2.07 16.76 -17.40
N GLU A 284 -1.93 18.05 -17.73
CA GLU A 284 -2.59 18.63 -18.91
C GLU A 284 -2.13 17.96 -20.20
N ASN A 285 -0.82 17.81 -20.40
CA ASN A 285 -0.27 17.07 -21.55
C ASN A 285 -0.71 15.59 -21.55
N ALA A 286 -0.80 14.95 -20.38
CA ALA A 286 -1.33 13.59 -20.25
C ALA A 286 -2.80 13.51 -20.70
N MET A 287 -3.64 14.49 -20.32
CA MET A 287 -5.03 14.57 -20.76
C MET A 287 -5.14 14.83 -22.26
N ASP A 288 -4.30 15.67 -22.84
CA ASP A 288 -4.26 15.89 -24.29
C ASP A 288 -3.97 14.59 -25.06
N ILE A 289 -2.95 13.83 -24.62
CA ILE A 289 -2.64 12.52 -25.19
C ILE A 289 -3.82 11.56 -25.01
N PHE A 290 -4.43 11.55 -23.84
CA PHE A 290 -5.53 10.65 -23.52
C PHE A 290 -6.77 10.94 -24.39
N GLU A 291 -7.19 12.19 -24.47
CA GLU A 291 -8.36 12.61 -25.22
C GLU A 291 -8.21 12.32 -26.72
N GLU A 292 -7.03 12.59 -27.30
CA GLU A 292 -6.74 12.23 -28.69
C GLU A 292 -6.76 10.72 -28.92
N ARG A 293 -6.20 9.92 -28.02
CA ARG A 293 -6.20 8.46 -28.14
C ARG A 293 -7.57 7.82 -27.95
N THR A 294 -8.47 8.50 -27.26
CA THR A 294 -9.84 8.03 -27.04
C THR A 294 -10.82 8.65 -28.01
N ASN A 295 -10.44 9.69 -28.74
CA ASN A 295 -11.34 10.52 -29.53
C ASN A 295 -12.57 10.97 -28.71
N GLY A 296 -12.39 11.19 -27.41
CA GLY A 296 -13.46 11.56 -26.45
C GLY A 296 -14.43 10.45 -26.06
N GLU A 297 -14.25 9.20 -26.53
CA GLU A 297 -15.20 8.09 -26.27
C GLU A 297 -15.13 7.54 -24.84
N ALA A 298 -14.03 7.79 -24.13
CA ALA A 298 -13.82 7.35 -22.76
C ALA A 298 -13.34 8.50 -21.89
N ARG A 299 -13.53 8.38 -20.57
CA ARG A 299 -12.98 9.32 -19.58
C ARG A 299 -11.81 8.68 -18.85
N GLY A 300 -10.79 9.49 -18.56
CA GLY A 300 -9.69 9.08 -17.71
C GLY A 300 -10.14 9.06 -16.25
N LEU A 301 -9.77 8.01 -15.53
CA LEU A 301 -9.72 8.02 -14.08
C LEU A 301 -8.26 8.18 -13.67
N PHE A 302 -7.87 9.39 -13.31
CA PHE A 302 -6.50 9.73 -12.93
C PHE A 302 -6.31 9.51 -11.43
N LEU A 303 -5.44 8.55 -11.08
CA LEU A 303 -5.08 8.25 -9.69
C LEU A 303 -3.65 8.68 -9.38
N PHE A 304 -3.52 9.39 -8.26
CA PHE A 304 -2.24 9.90 -7.75
C PHE A 304 -1.96 9.40 -6.33
N ASP A 305 -0.70 9.45 -5.95
CA ASP A 305 -0.32 9.28 -4.55
C ASP A 305 -0.91 10.40 -3.67
N ASN A 306 -1.29 10.06 -2.45
CA ASN A 306 -1.83 11.00 -1.44
C ASN A 306 -0.68 11.79 -0.77
N ALA A 307 0.13 12.44 -1.62
CA ALA A 307 1.21 13.32 -1.26
C ALA A 307 0.71 14.77 -1.14
N THR A 308 1.40 15.57 -0.32
CA THR A 308 1.05 16.99 -0.11
C THR A 308 1.21 17.84 -1.37
N THR A 309 2.16 17.48 -2.23
CA THR A 309 2.37 18.13 -3.53
C THR A 309 1.21 17.90 -4.49
N HIS A 310 0.58 16.72 -4.47
CA HIS A 310 -0.55 16.38 -5.33
C HIS A 310 -1.86 17.02 -4.85
N GLN A 311 -1.98 17.21 -3.53
CA GLN A 311 -3.14 17.84 -2.88
C GLN A 311 -3.01 19.36 -2.71
N LYS A 312 -2.03 20.01 -3.35
CA LYS A 312 -1.91 21.47 -3.30
C LYS A 312 -3.18 22.09 -3.87
N ARG A 313 -3.77 23.04 -3.14
CA ARG A 313 -4.92 23.82 -3.61
C ARG A 313 -4.50 24.78 -4.73
N PRO A 314 -5.43 25.19 -5.61
CA PRO A 314 -5.17 26.22 -6.60
C PRO A 314 -4.59 27.49 -5.96
N PRO A 315 -3.82 28.32 -6.71
CA PRO A 315 -3.22 29.54 -6.17
C PRO A 315 -4.21 30.55 -5.58
N ASP A 316 -5.48 30.52 -5.99
CA ASP A 316 -6.58 31.35 -5.49
C ASP A 316 -7.55 30.55 -4.58
N GLY A 317 -7.25 29.28 -4.28
CA GLY A 317 -8.11 28.41 -3.49
C GLY A 317 -8.34 28.91 -2.06
N LEU A 318 -9.46 28.51 -1.46
CA LEU A 318 -9.78 28.86 -0.07
C LEU A 318 -8.77 28.22 0.88
N SER A 319 -8.27 28.98 1.85
CA SER A 319 -7.43 28.45 2.91
C SER A 319 -7.63 29.23 4.20
N ALA A 320 -7.99 28.53 5.28
CA ALA A 320 -8.05 29.12 6.61
C ALA A 320 -6.64 29.39 7.18
N GLN A 321 -5.62 28.75 6.61
CA GLN A 321 -4.25 28.93 7.05
C GLN A 321 -3.77 30.33 6.67
N ASN A 322 -3.11 31.02 7.61
CA ASN A 322 -2.54 32.36 7.44
C ASN A 322 -3.53 33.52 7.23
N MET A 323 -4.85 33.30 7.26
CA MET A 323 -5.84 34.38 7.28
C MET A 323 -5.59 35.32 8.46
N THR A 324 -5.63 36.63 8.22
CA THR A 324 -5.55 37.63 9.30
C THR A 324 -6.88 37.75 10.02
N LYS A 325 -6.85 38.02 11.33
CA LYS A 325 -8.08 38.23 12.10
C LYS A 325 -8.80 39.51 11.67
N GLY A 326 -8.07 40.61 11.59
CA GLY A 326 -8.57 41.90 11.13
C GLY A 326 -8.38 42.11 9.62
N SER A 327 -9.02 43.17 9.12
CA SER A 327 -8.93 43.57 7.72
C SER A 327 -7.51 43.99 7.35
N LYS A 328 -7.07 43.72 6.12
CA LYS A 328 -5.72 44.07 5.67
C LYS A 328 -5.66 44.37 4.17
N LEU A 329 -5.10 45.53 3.81
CA LEU A 329 -4.84 45.91 2.42
C LEU A 329 -3.78 45.00 1.79
N GLY A 330 -4.00 44.60 0.54
CA GLY A 330 -3.03 43.80 -0.23
C GLY A 330 -2.76 42.42 0.34
N TRP A 331 -3.59 41.92 1.27
CA TRP A 331 -3.38 40.59 1.85
C TRP A 331 -3.80 39.48 0.90
N THR A 332 -2.92 38.49 0.75
CA THR A 332 -3.13 37.24 0.02
C THR A 332 -2.57 36.10 0.87
N HIS A 333 -3.17 34.92 0.77
CA HIS A 333 -2.76 33.76 1.57
C HIS A 333 -1.40 33.20 1.11
N ILE A 334 -1.08 33.36 -0.18
CA ILE A 334 0.25 33.16 -0.76
C ILE A 334 0.83 34.54 -1.02
N LYS A 335 1.99 34.86 -0.42
CA LYS A 335 2.64 36.17 -0.58
C LYS A 335 2.93 36.44 -2.06
N GLY A 336 2.34 37.50 -2.62
CA GLY A 336 2.47 37.85 -4.04
C GLY A 336 1.64 36.99 -5.01
N GLY A 337 0.88 36.02 -4.49
CA GLY A 337 -0.08 35.23 -5.27
C GLY A 337 -1.42 35.97 -5.46
N PRO A 338 -2.40 35.33 -6.11
CA PRO A 338 -3.71 35.95 -6.33
C PRO A 338 -4.52 36.06 -5.03
N LYS A 339 -5.59 36.85 -5.08
CA LYS A 339 -6.60 36.91 -4.03
C LYS A 339 -7.27 35.54 -3.90
N MET A 340 -7.67 35.16 -2.68
CA MET A 340 -8.53 33.98 -2.51
C MET A 340 -9.84 34.21 -3.28
N ARG A 341 -10.34 33.17 -3.93
CA ARG A 341 -11.68 33.13 -4.53
C ARG A 341 -12.75 33.30 -3.45
N HIS A 342 -13.97 33.54 -3.90
CA HIS A 342 -15.11 33.68 -2.99
C HIS A 342 -15.40 32.36 -2.27
N GLY A 343 -15.80 32.46 -1.01
CA GLY A 343 -16.34 31.34 -0.25
C GLY A 343 -17.79 31.04 -0.63
N THR A 344 -18.30 29.94 -0.10
CA THR A 344 -19.73 29.58 -0.20
C THR A 344 -20.31 29.49 1.20
N MET A 345 -21.39 30.24 1.44
CA MET A 345 -22.14 30.23 2.68
C MET A 345 -22.89 28.89 2.84
N PRO A 346 -23.29 28.50 4.06
CA PRO A 346 -24.07 27.27 4.27
C PRO A 346 -25.40 27.21 3.50
N ASN A 347 -25.99 28.36 3.16
CA ASN A 347 -27.20 28.47 2.34
C ASN A 347 -26.91 28.44 0.82
N GLY A 348 -25.65 28.24 0.40
CA GLY A 348 -25.22 28.23 -0.99
C GLY A 348 -24.88 29.60 -1.58
N GLU A 349 -25.09 30.69 -0.83
CA GLU A 349 -24.79 32.04 -1.31
C GLU A 349 -23.29 32.30 -1.39
N ARG A 350 -22.89 33.16 -2.32
CA ARG A 350 -21.50 33.60 -2.47
C ARG A 350 -21.07 34.47 -1.30
N GLN A 351 -19.91 34.18 -0.72
CA GLN A 351 -19.26 35.04 0.27
C GLN A 351 -17.98 35.67 -0.29
N ASP A 352 -17.98 36.98 -0.49
CA ASP A 352 -16.76 37.69 -0.83
C ASP A 352 -15.86 37.88 0.39
N PHE A 353 -14.57 37.51 0.26
CA PHE A 353 -13.57 37.66 1.32
C PHE A 353 -12.84 39.00 1.29
N TYR A 354 -13.08 39.78 0.24
CA TYR A 354 -12.51 41.09 0.04
C TYR A 354 -13.65 42.10 -0.05
N TYR A 355 -13.45 43.30 0.49
CA TYR A 355 -14.39 44.39 0.28
C TYR A 355 -14.41 44.79 -1.20
N PRO A 356 -15.55 45.26 -1.71
CA PRO A 356 -15.65 45.71 -3.09
C PRO A 356 -14.79 46.97 -3.31
N LEU A 357 -14.47 47.29 -4.56
CA LEU A 357 -13.55 48.39 -4.90
C LEU A 357 -14.15 49.77 -4.64
N ASP A 358 -15.46 49.87 -4.52
CA ASP A 358 -16.24 51.06 -4.18
C ASP A 358 -16.51 51.21 -2.67
N HIS A 359 -16.00 50.30 -1.83
CA HIS A 359 -16.20 50.37 -0.39
C HIS A 359 -15.57 51.65 0.20
N GLU A 360 -16.38 52.47 0.87
CA GLU A 360 -16.05 53.82 1.34
C GLU A 360 -14.68 53.95 2.03
N THR A 361 -14.35 53.02 2.94
CA THR A 361 -13.14 53.10 3.78
C THR A 361 -12.10 52.01 3.56
N LYS A 362 -12.44 50.93 2.85
CA LYS A 362 -11.61 49.70 2.75
C LYS A 362 -11.66 49.07 1.35
N PRO A 363 -11.53 49.86 0.26
CA PRO A 363 -11.72 49.34 -1.09
C PRO A 363 -10.72 48.21 -1.40
N GLY A 364 -11.22 47.02 -1.73
CA GLY A 364 -10.39 45.87 -2.10
C GLY A 364 -9.59 45.22 -0.95
N TRP A 365 -9.74 45.67 0.29
CA TRP A 365 -9.08 45.08 1.45
C TRP A 365 -9.61 43.67 1.70
N PHE A 366 -8.75 42.78 2.21
CA PHE A 366 -9.24 41.53 2.79
C PHE A 366 -10.06 41.83 4.05
N LYS A 367 -11.23 41.20 4.19
CA LYS A 367 -12.18 41.47 5.29
C LYS A 367 -11.63 41.10 6.66
N GLY A 368 -10.87 40.01 6.74
CA GLY A 368 -10.40 39.41 7.99
C GLY A 368 -11.35 38.35 8.52
N MET A 369 -10.83 37.38 9.26
CA MET A 369 -11.63 36.26 9.78
C MET A 369 -12.78 36.72 10.69
N GLU A 370 -12.62 37.82 11.43
CA GLU A 370 -13.69 38.32 12.30
C GLU A 370 -14.94 38.72 11.50
N VAL A 371 -14.77 39.54 10.46
CA VAL A 371 -15.87 39.96 9.59
C VAL A 371 -16.49 38.77 8.87
N ILE A 372 -15.65 37.88 8.32
CA ILE A 372 -16.10 36.66 7.62
C ILE A 372 -16.92 35.75 8.56
N LEU A 373 -16.52 35.62 9.83
CA LEU A 373 -17.26 34.83 10.82
C LEU A 373 -18.55 35.53 11.28
N ARG A 374 -18.57 36.86 11.38
CA ARG A 374 -19.79 37.63 11.67
C ARG A 374 -20.82 37.46 10.54
N GLU A 375 -20.38 37.57 9.29
CA GLU A 375 -21.23 37.32 8.11
C GLU A 375 -21.81 35.90 8.12
N ARG A 376 -21.04 34.91 8.58
CA ARG A 376 -21.50 33.51 8.74
C ARG A 376 -22.35 33.24 9.97
N GLY A 377 -22.54 34.21 10.87
CA GLY A 377 -23.23 33.98 12.14
C GLY A 377 -22.46 33.07 13.11
N LEU A 378 -21.14 32.96 12.95
CA LEU A 378 -20.26 32.07 13.72
C LEU A 378 -19.31 32.83 14.66
N TRP A 379 -19.45 34.15 14.73
CA TRP A 379 -18.61 34.98 15.58
C TRP A 379 -18.97 34.83 17.07
N ARG A 380 -17.95 34.81 17.92
CA ARG A 380 -18.07 34.90 19.38
C ARG A 380 -17.05 35.91 19.90
N ASP A 381 -17.48 36.75 20.84
CA ASP A 381 -16.60 37.75 21.43
C ASP A 381 -15.44 37.09 22.18
N GLY A 382 -14.26 37.71 22.09
CA GLY A 382 -13.03 37.18 22.68
C GLY A 382 -12.32 36.08 21.88
N LEU A 383 -12.82 35.68 20.70
CA LEU A 383 -12.14 34.66 19.88
C LEU A 383 -10.72 35.10 19.49
N LEU A 384 -9.74 34.24 19.78
CA LEU A 384 -8.38 34.40 19.29
C LEU A 384 -8.31 34.16 17.77
N ALA A 385 -7.33 34.77 17.11
CA ALA A 385 -7.07 34.52 15.68
C ALA A 385 -6.76 33.03 15.42
N GLN A 386 -5.88 32.46 16.23
CA GLN A 386 -5.51 31.05 16.24
C GLN A 386 -5.09 30.65 17.66
N CYS A 387 -5.25 29.37 18.01
CA CYS A 387 -4.53 28.78 19.14
C CYS A 387 -3.02 28.80 18.88
N LYS A 388 -2.21 28.66 19.95
CA LYS A 388 -0.75 28.59 19.85
C LYS A 388 -0.34 27.50 18.85
N ASP A 389 0.44 27.89 17.84
CA ASP A 389 0.91 27.03 16.73
C ASP A 389 -0.20 26.24 16.01
N PHE A 390 -1.45 26.72 16.08
CA PHE A 390 -2.65 26.03 15.58
C PHE A 390 -2.86 24.61 16.16
N LYS A 391 -2.24 24.31 17.30
CA LYS A 391 -2.44 23.08 18.09
C LYS A 391 -3.68 23.23 18.98
N CYS A 392 -4.83 23.08 18.34
CA CYS A 392 -6.13 23.13 19.02
C CYS A 392 -6.33 21.85 19.85
N LYS A 393 -7.12 21.92 20.92
CA LYS A 393 -7.52 20.73 21.69
C LYS A 393 -8.23 19.72 20.78
N ASP A 394 -7.96 18.44 20.95
CA ASP A 394 -8.62 17.38 20.17
C ASP A 394 -10.14 17.47 20.28
N GLY A 395 -10.82 17.30 19.14
CA GLY A 395 -12.28 17.47 19.03
C GLY A 395 -12.79 18.91 19.00
N ALA A 396 -11.94 19.92 19.26
CA ALA A 396 -12.38 21.32 19.23
C ALA A 396 -12.62 21.81 17.79
N THR A 397 -13.83 22.28 17.51
CA THR A 397 -14.24 22.72 16.18
C THR A 397 -14.29 24.23 16.00
N ASP A 398 -14.36 25.00 17.09
CA ASP A 398 -14.65 26.45 17.04
C ASP A 398 -13.77 27.31 17.98
N CYS A 399 -12.73 26.73 18.58
CA CYS A 399 -11.93 27.35 19.65
C CYS A 399 -11.16 28.64 19.26
N CYS A 400 -10.98 28.90 17.98
CA CYS A 400 -10.35 30.11 17.46
C CYS A 400 -10.86 30.37 16.03
N CYS A 401 -10.69 31.61 15.55
CA CYS A 401 -11.20 32.02 14.24
C CYS A 401 -10.77 31.05 13.12
N ARG A 402 -9.47 30.69 13.11
CA ARG A 402 -8.93 29.75 12.13
C ARG A 402 -9.57 28.37 12.22
N ARG A 403 -9.76 27.82 13.42
CA ARG A 403 -10.33 26.46 13.59
C ARG A 403 -11.79 26.43 13.15
N THR A 404 -12.56 27.47 13.48
CA THR A 404 -13.95 27.61 13.04
C THR A 404 -14.04 27.61 11.51
N LEU A 405 -13.26 28.45 10.82
CA LEU A 405 -13.23 28.51 9.35
C LEU A 405 -12.69 27.23 8.72
N PHE A 406 -11.64 26.63 9.30
CA PHE A 406 -11.05 25.39 8.80
C PHE A 406 -12.07 24.24 8.74
N ASN A 407 -13.04 24.22 9.65
CA ASN A 407 -14.09 23.19 9.70
C ASN A 407 -15.35 23.57 8.90
N GLN A 408 -15.36 24.71 8.20
CA GLN A 408 -16.47 25.07 7.33
C GLN A 408 -16.49 24.22 6.05
N PRO A 409 -17.68 23.81 5.54
CA PRO A 409 -17.82 22.96 4.37
C PRO A 409 -16.94 23.37 3.19
N ASP A 410 -17.07 24.62 2.74
CA ASP A 410 -16.35 25.17 1.59
C ASP A 410 -14.82 25.19 1.79
N PHE A 411 -14.34 25.28 3.04
CA PHE A 411 -12.91 25.26 3.33
C PHE A 411 -12.31 23.86 3.38
N TRP A 412 -13.00 22.86 3.92
CA TRP A 412 -12.46 21.50 4.02
C TRP A 412 -12.76 20.65 2.78
N SER A 413 -13.85 20.92 2.06
CA SER A 413 -14.20 20.23 0.80
C SER A 413 -13.53 20.83 -0.44
N ALA A 414 -12.65 21.82 -0.25
CA ALA A 414 -11.92 22.46 -1.34
C ALA A 414 -11.03 21.43 -2.05
N LYS A 415 -11.27 21.25 -3.35
CA LYS A 415 -10.51 20.37 -4.23
C LYS A 415 -9.06 20.85 -4.37
N SER A 416 -8.16 19.90 -4.63
CA SER A 416 -6.80 20.19 -5.07
C SER A 416 -6.80 20.79 -6.48
N HIS A 417 -5.69 21.43 -6.86
CA HIS A 417 -5.51 22.01 -8.19
C HIS A 417 -5.63 20.94 -9.28
N LEU A 418 -5.09 19.74 -9.03
CA LEU A 418 -5.21 18.60 -9.93
C LEU A 418 -6.66 18.18 -10.12
N GLU A 419 -7.42 18.03 -9.03
CA GLU A 419 -8.83 17.67 -9.11
C GLU A 419 -9.64 18.69 -9.90
N GLU A 420 -9.40 20.00 -9.70
CA GLU A 420 -10.08 21.04 -10.47
C GLU A 420 -9.77 20.95 -11.96
N VAL A 421 -8.48 20.85 -12.33
CA VAL A 421 -8.03 20.78 -13.73
C VAL A 421 -8.56 19.53 -14.43
N ILE A 422 -8.48 18.37 -13.77
CA ILE A 422 -8.93 17.09 -14.34
C ILE A 422 -10.46 17.06 -14.48
N THR A 423 -11.19 17.48 -13.45
CA THR A 423 -12.66 17.45 -13.49
C THR A 423 -13.24 18.51 -14.43
N ALA A 424 -12.56 19.64 -14.64
CA ALA A 424 -12.95 20.64 -15.63
C ALA A 424 -12.95 20.10 -17.08
N ARG A 425 -12.11 19.10 -17.39
CA ARG A 425 -12.10 18.39 -18.68
C ARG A 425 -13.04 17.18 -18.74
N GLY A 426 -13.85 16.97 -17.70
CA GLY A 426 -14.81 15.87 -17.63
C GLY A 426 -14.18 14.51 -17.30
N HIS A 427 -12.96 14.50 -16.76
CA HIS A 427 -12.30 13.31 -16.24
C HIS A 427 -12.52 13.15 -14.73
N GLU A 428 -12.19 11.97 -14.21
CA GLU A 428 -12.31 11.64 -12.78
C GLU A 428 -10.91 11.70 -12.13
N CYS A 429 -10.83 12.24 -10.91
CA CYS A 429 -9.60 12.29 -10.12
C CYS A 429 -9.83 11.64 -8.75
N ASP A 430 -8.89 10.80 -8.31
CA ASP A 430 -8.90 10.19 -6.97
C ASP A 430 -7.46 9.97 -6.49
N PHE A 431 -7.28 9.60 -5.21
CA PHE A 431 -5.97 9.41 -4.60
C PHE A 431 -5.87 8.04 -3.91
N TYR A 432 -4.72 7.40 -4.09
CA TYR A 432 -4.41 6.15 -3.39
C TYR A 432 -4.34 6.36 -1.86
N PRO A 433 -4.74 5.37 -1.05
CA PRO A 433 -4.54 5.40 0.39
C PRO A 433 -3.07 5.58 0.75
N LYS A 434 -2.79 6.42 1.76
CA LYS A 434 -1.42 6.61 2.25
C LYS A 434 -0.80 5.29 2.68
N PHE A 435 0.49 5.14 2.43
CA PHE A 435 1.29 3.95 2.74
C PHE A 435 0.97 2.69 1.91
N HIS A 436 -0.05 2.69 1.05
CA HIS A 436 -0.49 1.51 0.30
C HIS A 436 0.05 1.46 -1.14
N CYS A 437 1.38 1.45 -1.30
CA CYS A 437 2.01 1.42 -2.64
C CYS A 437 1.69 0.13 -3.44
N GLU A 438 1.24 -0.94 -2.78
CA GLU A 438 0.78 -2.16 -3.43
C GLU A 438 -0.52 -1.99 -4.23
N LEU A 439 -1.24 -0.88 -4.05
CA LEU A 439 -2.44 -0.53 -4.80
C LEU A 439 -2.13 0.23 -6.10
N ASN A 440 -0.96 0.87 -6.19
CA ASN A 440 -0.51 1.62 -7.36
C ASN A 440 0.41 0.73 -8.22
N PHE A 441 -0.08 0.25 -9.36
CA PHE A 441 0.66 -0.76 -10.15
C PHE A 441 1.91 -0.21 -10.87
N ILE A 442 2.06 1.12 -10.96
CA ILE A 442 3.27 1.74 -11.52
C ILE A 442 4.51 1.47 -10.65
N GLU A 443 4.32 1.20 -9.37
CA GLU A 443 5.41 0.86 -8.45
C GLU A 443 6.12 -0.44 -8.86
N GLN A 444 5.36 -1.39 -9.42
CA GLN A 444 5.95 -2.61 -9.96
C GLN A 444 6.60 -2.39 -11.33
N TYR A 445 6.11 -1.43 -12.11
CA TYR A 445 6.77 -0.96 -13.33
C TYR A 445 8.14 -0.34 -13.01
N TRP A 446 8.23 0.53 -12.00
CA TRP A 446 9.51 1.06 -11.52
C TRP A 446 10.46 -0.03 -11.06
N GLY A 447 9.96 -0.99 -10.27
CA GLY A 447 10.75 -2.15 -9.84
C GLY A 447 11.35 -2.93 -11.01
N ALA A 448 10.57 -3.13 -12.08
CA ALA A 448 10.99 -3.84 -13.28
C ALA A 448 12.01 -3.05 -14.12
N ALA A 449 11.80 -1.74 -14.28
CA ALA A 449 12.70 -0.86 -14.99
C ALA A 449 14.04 -0.70 -14.23
N LYS A 450 14.01 -0.52 -12.91
CA LYS A 450 15.22 -0.46 -12.07
C LYS A 450 16.00 -1.78 -12.08
N LEU A 451 15.30 -2.92 -12.11
CA LEU A 451 15.96 -4.22 -12.26
C LEU A 451 16.74 -4.30 -13.59
N ARG A 452 16.13 -3.89 -14.70
CA ARG A 452 16.80 -3.82 -16.01
C ARG A 452 17.96 -2.83 -16.01
N TYR A 453 17.77 -1.64 -15.44
CA TYR A 453 18.80 -0.62 -15.33
C TYR A 453 20.04 -1.12 -14.57
N ARG A 454 19.86 -1.90 -13.51
CA ARG A 454 20.99 -2.51 -12.77
C ARG A 454 21.83 -3.47 -13.61
N LEU A 455 21.31 -3.97 -14.73
CA LEU A 455 21.99 -4.87 -15.66
C LEU A 455 22.66 -4.13 -16.84
N THR A 456 22.38 -2.83 -17.04
CA THR A 456 23.03 -2.06 -18.11
C THR A 456 24.51 -1.81 -17.81
N PRO A 457 25.35 -1.59 -18.84
CA PRO A 457 26.71 -1.10 -18.64
C PRO A 457 26.74 0.18 -17.82
N ARG A 458 27.87 0.42 -17.14
CA ARG A 458 28.10 1.69 -16.44
C ARG A 458 28.24 2.82 -17.43
N THR A 459 27.67 3.96 -17.07
CA THR A 459 27.69 5.18 -17.87
C THR A 459 28.58 6.20 -17.19
N GLN A 460 29.42 6.89 -17.97
CA GLN A 460 30.27 7.97 -17.46
C GLN A 460 29.59 9.35 -17.55
N THR A 461 28.62 9.49 -18.46
CA THR A 461 27.90 10.75 -18.69
C THR A 461 26.44 10.64 -18.27
N PHE A 462 25.84 11.79 -17.94
CA PHE A 462 24.42 11.87 -17.62
C PHE A 462 23.54 11.48 -18.81
N ASP A 463 23.89 11.89 -20.02
CA ASP A 463 23.09 11.59 -21.21
C ASP A 463 23.07 10.10 -21.54
N ALA A 464 24.20 9.41 -21.33
CA ALA A 464 24.25 7.95 -21.47
C ALA A 464 23.40 7.27 -20.38
N MET A 465 23.43 7.77 -19.14
CA MET A 465 22.54 7.30 -18.08
C MET A 465 21.07 7.50 -18.45
N GLN A 466 20.70 8.68 -18.92
CA GLN A 466 19.33 9.02 -19.31
C GLN A 466 18.84 8.10 -20.43
N LYS A 467 19.65 7.87 -21.48
CA LYS A 467 19.35 6.92 -22.56
C LYS A 467 19.11 5.51 -22.03
N ASN A 468 19.95 5.02 -21.11
CA ASN A 468 19.77 3.70 -20.51
C ASN A 468 18.49 3.61 -19.66
N VAL A 469 18.18 4.65 -18.88
CA VAL A 469 16.94 4.70 -18.09
C VAL A 469 15.72 4.66 -19.00
N VAL A 470 15.68 5.50 -20.04
CA VAL A 470 14.60 5.51 -21.04
C VAL A 470 14.48 4.13 -21.68
N ALA A 471 15.55 3.54 -22.21
CA ALA A 471 15.51 2.21 -22.80
C ALA A 471 14.94 1.13 -21.84
N CYS A 472 15.30 1.16 -20.56
CA CYS A 472 14.78 0.22 -19.56
C CYS A 472 13.30 0.41 -19.25
N LEU A 473 12.81 1.65 -19.31
CA LEU A 473 11.41 2.02 -19.13
C LEU A 473 10.55 1.61 -20.33
N ASP A 474 11.09 1.80 -21.53
CA ASP A 474 10.48 1.44 -22.82
C ASP A 474 10.37 -0.08 -23.00
N ASP A 475 11.31 -0.84 -22.43
CA ASP A 475 11.38 -2.31 -22.54
C ASP A 475 10.43 -3.07 -21.58
N VAL A 476 9.65 -2.39 -20.74
CA VAL A 476 8.67 -3.08 -19.88
C VAL A 476 7.42 -3.45 -20.70
N PRO A 477 7.14 -4.74 -20.96
CA PRO A 477 6.06 -5.12 -21.87
C PRO A 477 4.68 -4.81 -21.29
N LEU A 478 3.72 -4.48 -22.17
CA LEU A 478 2.32 -4.21 -21.79
C LEU A 478 1.69 -5.37 -21.01
N ILE A 479 1.98 -6.62 -21.40
CA ILE A 479 1.51 -7.81 -20.68
C ILE A 479 2.00 -7.83 -19.23
N GLN A 480 3.22 -7.35 -18.97
CA GLN A 480 3.79 -7.25 -17.63
C GLN A 480 3.05 -6.19 -16.80
N ILE A 481 2.73 -5.04 -17.41
CA ILE A 481 1.94 -3.96 -16.78
C ILE A 481 0.52 -4.44 -16.42
N ARG A 482 -0.15 -5.18 -17.31
CA ARG A 482 -1.48 -5.77 -17.03
C ARG A 482 -1.43 -6.74 -15.85
N ARG A 483 -0.37 -7.55 -15.74
CA ARG A 483 -0.16 -8.45 -14.59
C ARG A 483 0.07 -7.68 -13.28
N TYR A 484 0.71 -6.51 -13.32
CA TYR A 484 0.87 -5.63 -12.17
C TYR A 484 -0.46 -5.01 -11.71
N ALA A 485 -1.27 -4.54 -12.66
CA ALA A 485 -2.63 -4.09 -12.36
C ALA A 485 -3.48 -5.21 -11.73
N ASN A 486 -3.38 -6.44 -12.24
CA ASN A 486 -4.05 -7.60 -11.66
C ASN A 486 -3.57 -7.93 -10.25
N ARG A 487 -2.27 -7.74 -9.96
CA ARG A 487 -1.74 -7.88 -8.60
C ARG A 487 -2.32 -6.83 -7.65
N SER A 488 -2.41 -5.58 -8.09
CA SER A 488 -2.98 -4.48 -7.30
C SER A 488 -4.48 -4.69 -7.06
N ALA A 489 -5.21 -5.19 -8.07
CA ALA A 489 -6.62 -5.57 -7.94
C ALA A 489 -6.86 -6.67 -6.90
N ARG A 490 -5.96 -7.65 -6.77
CA ARG A 490 -6.04 -8.64 -5.69
C ARG A 490 -5.89 -8.03 -4.30
N PHE A 491 -4.99 -7.06 -4.15
CA PHE A 491 -4.85 -6.35 -2.87
C PHE A 491 -6.14 -5.58 -2.56
N MET A 492 -6.72 -4.91 -3.56
CA MET A 492 -8.02 -4.25 -3.40
C MET A 492 -9.12 -5.24 -2.97
N ASP A 493 -9.20 -6.41 -3.59
CA ASP A 493 -10.16 -7.45 -3.21
C ASP A 493 -9.90 -8.03 -1.81
N ALA A 494 -8.63 -8.18 -1.40
CA ALA A 494 -8.28 -8.56 -0.04
C ALA A 494 -8.81 -7.55 0.98
N TYR A 495 -8.58 -6.26 0.73
CA TYR A 495 -9.06 -5.19 1.60
C TYR A 495 -10.59 -5.08 1.59
N ALA A 496 -11.25 -5.31 0.45
CA ALA A 496 -12.71 -5.37 0.36
C ALA A 496 -13.31 -6.48 1.24
N LYS A 497 -12.55 -7.56 1.48
CA LYS A 497 -12.92 -8.68 2.36
C LYS A 497 -12.51 -8.49 3.81
N GLY A 498 -12.00 -7.31 4.17
CA GLY A 498 -11.63 -6.96 5.55
C GLY A 498 -10.26 -7.50 6.00
N LEU A 499 -9.40 -7.98 5.09
CA LEU A 499 -8.08 -8.46 5.47
C LEU A 499 -7.17 -7.28 5.89
N SER A 500 -6.40 -7.47 6.96
CA SER A 500 -5.29 -6.57 7.32
C SER A 500 -4.19 -6.58 6.25
N SER A 501 -3.29 -5.60 6.26
CA SER A 501 -2.17 -5.56 5.30
C SER A 501 -1.27 -6.79 5.36
N SER A 502 -1.10 -7.38 6.55
CA SER A 502 -0.34 -8.61 6.72
C SER A 502 -1.02 -9.83 6.08
N GLN A 503 -2.35 -9.95 6.26
CA GLN A 503 -3.18 -11.00 5.69
C GLN A 503 -3.29 -10.84 4.17
N ALA A 504 -3.49 -9.62 3.67
CA ALA A 504 -3.55 -9.31 2.25
C ALA A 504 -2.24 -9.68 1.53
N ALA A 505 -1.08 -9.39 2.13
CA ALA A 505 0.22 -9.78 1.59
C ALA A 505 0.41 -11.30 1.53
N TRP A 506 -0.07 -12.03 2.55
CA TRP A 506 -0.05 -13.49 2.57
C TRP A 506 -0.98 -14.09 1.51
N ALA A 507 -2.23 -13.63 1.46
CA ALA A 507 -3.24 -14.11 0.52
C ALA A 507 -2.80 -13.87 -0.92
N THR A 508 -2.29 -12.68 -1.23
CA THR A 508 -1.78 -12.35 -2.56
C THR A 508 -0.61 -13.24 -3.01
N LYS A 509 0.22 -13.70 -2.07
CA LYS A 509 1.31 -14.65 -2.35
C LYS A 509 0.78 -16.06 -2.63
N LYS A 510 -0.24 -16.51 -1.87
CA LYS A 510 -0.86 -17.82 -2.04
C LYS A 510 -1.59 -17.91 -3.39
N TYR A 511 -2.40 -16.90 -3.73
CA TYR A 511 -3.22 -16.88 -4.95
C TYR A 511 -2.60 -16.04 -6.08
N HIS A 512 -1.29 -16.19 -6.29
CA HIS A 512 -0.55 -15.40 -7.27
C HIS A 512 -1.03 -15.54 -8.73
N GLY A 513 -1.88 -16.52 -9.05
CA GLY A 513 -2.51 -16.73 -10.36
C GLY A 513 -3.92 -16.14 -10.52
N HIS A 514 -4.58 -15.66 -9.45
CA HIS A 514 -5.97 -15.20 -9.48
C HIS A 514 -6.07 -13.67 -9.43
N ARG A 515 -7.24 -13.10 -9.73
CA ARG A 515 -7.51 -11.65 -9.58
C ARG A 515 -8.36 -11.31 -8.36
N VAL A 516 -9.14 -12.28 -7.92
CA VAL A 516 -10.05 -12.22 -6.78
C VAL A 516 -9.70 -13.41 -5.88
N LEU A 517 -9.67 -13.19 -4.57
CA LEU A 517 -9.48 -14.22 -3.57
C LEU A 517 -10.75 -15.07 -3.42
N PRO A 518 -10.66 -16.35 -3.02
CA PRO A 518 -11.85 -17.14 -2.73
C PRO A 518 -12.71 -16.49 -1.64
N ASN A 519 -14.03 -16.72 -1.66
CA ASN A 519 -14.92 -16.27 -0.57
C ASN A 519 -14.58 -16.98 0.76
N THR A 520 -13.93 -18.14 0.71
CA THR A 520 -13.46 -18.93 1.86
C THR A 520 -12.13 -18.44 2.45
N ILE A 521 -11.61 -17.28 2.01
CA ILE A 521 -10.26 -16.83 2.41
C ILE A 521 -10.12 -16.64 3.93
N MET A 522 -11.19 -16.24 4.63
CA MET A 522 -11.18 -16.09 6.09
C MET A 522 -11.01 -17.44 6.79
N ASP A 523 -11.79 -18.45 6.40
CA ASP A 523 -11.64 -19.83 6.91
C ASP A 523 -10.24 -20.39 6.65
N GLU A 524 -9.63 -20.02 5.51
CA GLU A 524 -8.27 -20.43 5.17
C GLU A 524 -7.18 -19.70 5.96
N LEU A 525 -7.45 -18.46 6.40
CA LEU A 525 -6.58 -17.72 7.32
C LEU A 525 -6.66 -18.30 8.73
N GLU A 526 -7.86 -18.65 9.21
CA GLU A 526 -8.06 -19.34 10.49
C GLU A 526 -7.31 -20.67 10.51
N LYS A 527 -7.51 -21.51 9.49
CA LYS A 527 -6.77 -22.79 9.35
C LYS A 527 -5.26 -22.64 9.23
N ALA A 528 -4.77 -21.47 8.81
CA ALA A 528 -3.34 -21.20 8.67
C ALA A 528 -2.72 -20.52 9.92
N GLY A 529 -3.50 -20.28 10.98
CA GLY A 529 -3.05 -19.52 12.16
C GLY A 529 -2.70 -18.07 11.79
N LYS A 530 -3.48 -17.47 10.90
CA LYS A 530 -3.30 -16.11 10.35
C LYS A 530 -4.56 -15.23 10.45
N ALA A 531 -5.61 -15.72 11.11
CA ALA A 531 -6.81 -14.94 11.41
C ALA A 531 -6.52 -13.82 12.40
#